data_AF-A0A0S2IH60-F1
#
_entry.id   AF-A0A0S2IH60-F1
#
_cell.length_a   1.000
_cell.length_b   1.000
_cell.length_c   1.000
_cell.angle_alpha   90.00
_cell.angle_beta   90.00
_cell.angle_gamma   90.00
#
_symmetry.space_group_name_H-M   'P 1'
#
loop_
_entity.id
_entity.type
_entity.pdbx_description
1 polymer ?
#
loop_
_entity_poly.entity_id
_entity_poly.type
_entity_poly.pdbx_seq_one_letter_code
_entity_poly.pdbx_strand_id
1 'polypeptide(L)' 'SLSALWGKLAAEILMQNWDVALDELNRLKEIIDSKSFSSPLNQVQSRIWLLHWSLFIFFNHDNGRTLIIDLFNQD' A
#
# COMPACT_ATOMS: atom_id res chain seq x y z
N SER A 1 -5.34 11.38 -9.21
CA SER A 1 -4.60 10.47 -10.11
C SER A 1 -3.88 9.43 -9.27
N LEU A 2 -3.58 8.23 -9.81
CA LEU A 2 -2.89 7.17 -9.03
C LEU A 2 -1.51 7.63 -8.51
N SER A 3 -0.78 8.41 -9.32
CA SER A 3 0.50 8.99 -8.93
C SER A 3 0.41 9.93 -7.73
N ALA A 4 -0.69 10.67 -7.58
CA ALA A 4 -0.89 11.55 -6.43
C ALA A 4 -1.10 10.76 -5.13
N LEU A 5 -1.76 9.60 -5.20
CA LEU A 5 -1.95 8.71 -4.04
C LEU A 5 -0.63 8.08 -3.59
N TRP A 6 0.21 7.64 -4.54
CA TRP A 6 1.56 7.20 -4.23
C TRP A 6 2.41 8.30 -3.59
N GLY A 7 2.30 9.54 -4.11
CA GLY A 7 2.97 10.69 -3.51
C GLY A 7 2.50 10.99 -2.08
N LYS A 8 1.20 10.89 -1.82
CA LYS A 8 0.65 11.05 -0.47
C LYS A 8 1.17 9.95 0.47
N LEU A 9 1.09 8.69 0.08
CA LEU A 9 1.62 7.57 0.86
C LEU A 9 3.10 7.78 1.23
N ALA A 10 3.92 8.15 0.24
CA ALA A 10 5.33 8.43 0.45
C ALA A 10 5.56 9.58 1.43
N ALA A 11 4.77 10.66 1.35
CA ALA A 11 4.84 11.77 2.28
C ALA A 11 4.50 11.34 3.71
N GLU A 12 3.44 10.57 3.92
CA GLU A 12 3.05 10.09 5.26
C GLU A 12 4.12 9.15 5.86
N ILE A 13 4.73 8.29 5.05
CA ILE A 13 5.85 7.42 5.49
C ILE A 13 7.06 8.26 5.89
N LEU A 14 7.43 9.27 5.10
CA LEU A 14 8.56 10.16 5.41
C LEU A 14 8.32 11.01 6.67
N MET A 15 7.06 11.37 6.94
CA MET A 15 6.64 12.07 8.15
C MET A 15 6.43 11.13 9.34
N GLN A 16 6.59 9.81 9.16
CA GLN A 16 6.39 8.77 10.17
C GLN A 16 4.96 8.74 10.75
N ASN A 17 3.98 9.15 9.95
CA ASN A 17 2.57 9.11 10.32
C ASN A 17 1.99 7.72 9.99
N TRP A 18 2.33 6.70 10.78
CA TRP A 18 2.07 5.30 10.44
C TRP A 18 0.59 4.94 10.32
N ASP A 19 -0.28 5.50 11.17
CA ASP A 19 -1.73 5.27 11.11
C ASP A 19 -2.32 5.81 9.79
N VAL A 20 -1.94 7.04 9.42
CA VAL A 20 -2.41 7.69 8.19
C VAL A 20 -1.82 6.99 6.96
N ALA A 21 -0.55 6.59 7.03
CA ALA A 21 0.09 5.83 5.96
C ALA A 21 -0.61 4.48 5.73
N LEU A 22 -1.07 3.82 6.80
CA LEU A 22 -1.84 2.57 6.71
C LEU A 22 -3.19 2.78 6.01
N ASP A 23 -3.92 3.84 6.36
CA ASP A 23 -5.18 4.19 5.69
C ASP A 23 -4.97 4.46 4.19
N GLU A 24 -3.92 5.20 3.84
CA GLU A 24 -3.59 5.47 2.44
C GLU A 24 -3.14 4.22 1.68
N LEU A 25 -2.44 3.29 2.35
CA LEU A 25 -2.07 1.99 1.78
C LEU A 25 -3.30 1.15 1.43
N ASN A 26 -4.26 1.06 2.35
CA ASN A 26 -5.51 0.31 2.14
C ASN A 26 -6.32 0.90 0.98
N ARG A 27 -6.41 2.24 0.93
CA ARG A 27 -7.06 2.94 -0.18
C ARG A 27 -6.36 2.69 -1.52
N LEU A 28 -5.03 2.67 -1.54
CA LEU A 28 -4.25 2.32 -2.74
C LEU A 28 -4.53 0.89 -3.19
N LYS A 29 -4.63 -0.06 -2.25
CA LYS A 29 -4.98 -1.46 -2.53
C LYS A 29 -6.34 -1.56 -3.23
N GLU A 30 -7.38 -0.96 -2.66
CA GLU A 30 -8.73 -0.96 -3.23
C GLU A 30 -8.77 -0.39 -4.66
N ILE A 31 -8.00 0.68 -4.92
CA ILE A 31 -7.94 1.29 -6.25
C ILE A 31 -7.16 0.40 -7.24
N ILE A 32 -6.08 -0.24 -6.81
CA ILE A 32 -5.31 -1.16 -7.66
C ILE A 32 -6.11 -2.43 -7.99
N ASP A 33 -6.98 -2.87 -7.09
CA ASP A 33 -7.82 -4.04 -7.33
C ASP A 33 -9.09 -3.72 -8.15
N SER A 34 -9.68 -2.53 -7.97
CA SER A 34 -10.87 -2.12 -8.72
C SER A 34 -10.58 -1.53 -10.11
N LYS A 35 -9.39 -0.97 -10.33
CA LYS A 35 -9.04 -0.29 -11.58
C LYS A 35 -8.76 -1.30 -12.70
N SER A 36 -9.36 -1.08 -13.86
CA SER A 36 -8.96 -1.76 -15.10
C SER A 36 -7.67 -1.14 -15.63
N PHE A 37 -6.57 -1.88 -15.53
CA PHE A 37 -5.28 -1.47 -16.10
C PHE A 37 -5.26 -1.79 -17.59
N SER A 38 -4.65 -0.90 -18.39
CA SER A 38 -4.45 -1.12 -19.83
C SER A 38 -3.54 -2.31 -20.14
N SER A 39 -2.67 -2.67 -19.20
CA SER A 39 -1.76 -3.81 -19.30
C SER A 39 -1.72 -4.55 -17.95
N PRO A 40 -1.86 -5.89 -17.94
CA PRO A 40 -1.69 -6.71 -16.74
C PRO A 40 -0.34 -6.49 -16.06
N LEU A 41 0.71 -6.19 -16.83
CA LEU A 41 2.04 -5.89 -16.29
C LEU A 41 2.02 -4.68 -15.35
N ASN A 42 1.28 -3.63 -15.71
CA ASN A 42 1.18 -2.42 -14.90
C ASN A 42 0.43 -2.67 -13.58
N GLN A 43 -0.55 -3.58 -13.59
CA GLN A 43 -1.26 -3.98 -12.38
C GLN A 43 -0.33 -4.77 -11.45
N VAL A 44 0.37 -5.77 -11.98
CA VAL A 44 1.34 -6.57 -11.22
C VAL A 44 2.43 -5.68 -10.62
N GLN A 45 2.99 -4.75 -11.40
CA GLN A 45 3.99 -3.82 -10.90
C GLN A 45 3.44 -2.93 -9.77
N SER A 46 2.20 -2.47 -9.88
CA SER A 46 1.54 -1.68 -8.82
C SER A 46 1.34 -2.50 -7.53
N ARG A 47 0.96 -3.78 -7.65
CA ARG A 47 0.83 -4.70 -6.52
C ARG A 47 2.16 -4.99 -5.84
N ILE A 48 3.23 -5.24 -6.61
CA ILE A 48 4.58 -5.44 -6.08
C ILE A 48 5.04 -4.20 -5.30
N TRP A 49 4.79 -3.01 -5.84
CA TRP A 49 5.10 -1.77 -5.14
C TRP A 49 4.29 -1.63 -3.85
N LEU A 50 3.00 -1.96 -3.86
CA LEU A 50 2.17 -1.92 -2.66
C LEU A 50 2.73 -2.83 -1.56
N LEU A 51 3.16 -4.04 -1.91
CA LEU A 51 3.84 -4.95 -0.98
C LEU A 51 5.16 -4.38 -0.47
N HIS A 52 5.96 -3.74 -1.32
CA HIS A 52 7.21 -3.10 -0.90
C HIS A 52 6.98 -1.96 0.10
N TRP A 53 6.05 -1.05 -0.21
CA TRP A 53 5.73 0.09 0.64
C TRP A 53 5.05 -0.32 1.96
N SER A 54 4.26 -1.40 1.95
CA SER A 54 3.61 -1.92 3.16
C SER A 54 4.61 -2.38 4.23
N LEU A 55 5.79 -2.87 3.83
CA LEU A 55 6.84 -3.27 4.78
C LEU A 55 7.26 -2.10 5.67
N PHE A 56 7.44 -0.90 5.11
CA PHE A 56 7.82 0.28 5.91
C PHE A 56 6.77 0.62 6.97
N ILE A 57 5.49 0.47 6.64
CA ILE A 57 4.39 0.77 7.55
C ILE A 57 4.28 -0.32 8.61
N PHE A 58 4.21 -1.59 8.19
CA PHE A 58 3.97 -2.70 9.11
C PHE A 58 5.13 -2.98 10.07
N PHE A 59 6.37 -2.66 9.72
CA PHE A 59 7.47 -2.77 10.68
C PHE A 59 7.48 -1.66 11.73
N ASN A 60 6.78 -0.55 11.51
CA ASN A 60 6.77 0.61 12.41
C ASN A 60 5.40 0.87 13.08
N HIS A 61 4.36 0.13 12.71
CA HIS A 61 3.03 0.24 13.30
C HIS A 61 2.84 -0.81 14.41
N ASP A 62 2.20 -0.43 15.53
CA ASP A 62 2.04 -1.31 16.71
C ASP A 62 1.37 -2.65 16.39
N ASN A 63 0.37 -2.64 15.50
CA ASN A 63 -0.35 -3.82 15.01
C ASN A 63 0.20 -4.43 13.71
N GLY A 64 1.32 -3.95 13.20
CA GLY A 64 1.78 -4.26 11.85
C GLY A 64 2.10 -5.74 11.59
N ARG A 65 2.51 -6.50 12.64
CA ARG A 65 2.76 -7.95 12.53
C ARG A 65 1.50 -8.77 12.20
N THR A 66 0.34 -8.37 12.70
CA THR A 66 -0.92 -9.05 12.37
C THR A 66 -1.36 -8.65 10.97
N LEU A 67 -1.28 -7.35 10.67
CA LEU A 67 -1.70 -6.79 9.39
C LEU A 67 -0.89 -7.30 8.20
N ILE A 68 0.43 -7.54 8.37
CA ILE A 68 1.25 -8.12 7.32
C ILE A 68 0.86 -9.58 7.04
N ILE A 69 0.53 -10.36 8.07
CA ILE A 69 0.07 -11.74 7.90
C ILE A 69 -1.25 -11.74 7.13
N ASP A 70 -2.18 -10.86 7.49
CA ASP A 70 -3.46 -10.75 6.80
C ASP A 70 -3.29 -10.27 5.36
N LEU A 71 -2.43 -9.28 5.10
CA LEU A 71 -2.21 -8.77 3.74
C LEU A 71 -1.59 -9.83 2.80
N PHE A 72 -0.67 -10.66 3.31
CA PHE A 72 0.05 -11.64 2.48
C PHE A 72 -0.65 -13.01 2.39
N ASN A 73 -1.55 -13.35 3.33
CA ASN A 73 -2.24 -14.65 3.35
C ASN A 73 -3.73 -14.58 3.00
N GLN A 74 -4.30 -13.40 2.85
CA GLN A 74 -5.64 -13.23 2.28
C GLN A 74 -5.53 -13.07 0.76
N ASP A 75 -5.20 -14.18 0.10
CA ASP A 75 -5.49 -14.49 -1.31
C ASP A 75 -5.75 -16.00 -1.46
#